data_AF-A0A368HI22-F1
#
_entry.id   AF-A0A368HI22-F1
#
_cell.length_a   1.000
_cell.length_b   1.000
_cell.length_c   1.000
_cell.angle_alpha   90.00
_cell.angle_beta   90.00
_cell.angle_gamma   90.00
#
_symmetry.space_group_name_H-M   'P 1'
#
loop_
_entity.id
_entity.type
_entity.pdbx_description
1 polymer ?
#
loop_
_entity_poly.entity_id
_entity_poly.type
_entity_poly.pdbx_seq_one_letter_code
_entity_poly.pdbx_strand_id
1 'polypeptide(L)'
;MREAVTTADYKAQAVSLAESLGAAKAARKLGISVKTLANWIRISRDGAGFAKDGKRRPVSDVEAENARLRAENAQLRMERDFIKKAAAYFAKESK
;
A
#
# COMPACT_ATOMS: atom_id res chain seq x y z
N MET A 1 26.19 -18.56 25.44
CA MET A 1 25.18 -17.49 25.32
C MET A 1 24.30 -17.82 24.13
N ARG A 2 22.97 -17.90 24.26
CA ARG A 2 22.08 -17.99 23.09
C ARG A 2 21.86 -16.56 22.60
N GLU A 3 22.34 -16.24 21.41
CA GLU A 3 21.99 -14.97 20.76
C GLU A 3 20.47 -14.93 20.57
N ALA A 4 19.82 -13.94 21.16
CA ALA A 4 18.40 -13.73 20.94
C ALA A 4 18.24 -13.22 19.50
N VAL A 5 17.76 -14.10 18.61
CA VAL A 5 17.42 -13.71 17.23
C VAL A 5 16.34 -12.64 17.31
N THR A 6 16.68 -11.41 16.94
CA THR A 6 15.70 -10.34 16.90
C THR A 6 14.77 -10.56 15.70
N THR A 7 13.53 -10.07 15.77
CA THR A 7 12.59 -10.13 14.64
C THR A 7 13.16 -9.45 13.38
N ALA A 8 14.05 -8.47 13.54
CA ALA A 8 14.73 -7.83 12.42
C ALA A 8 15.74 -8.78 11.75
N ASP A 9 16.53 -9.51 12.53
CA ASP A 9 17.49 -10.49 12.00
C ASP A 9 16.79 -11.63 11.27
N TYR A 10 15.66 -12.11 11.82
CA TYR A 10 14.84 -13.12 11.16
C TYR A 10 14.35 -12.64 9.78
N LYS A 11 13.88 -11.40 9.68
CA LYS A 11 13.41 -10.81 8.41
C LYS A 11 14.55 -10.62 7.42
N ALA A 12 15.72 -10.20 7.87
CA ALA A 12 16.91 -10.08 7.02
C ALA A 12 17.35 -11.44 6.45
N GLN A 13 17.39 -12.47 7.30
CA GLN A 13 17.69 -13.85 6.89
C GLN A 13 16.64 -14.39 5.91
N ALA A 14 15.36 -14.08 6.14
CA ALA A 14 14.29 -14.46 5.23
C ALA A 14 14.44 -13.83 3.83
N VAL A 15 14.85 -12.56 3.76
CA VAL A 15 15.14 -11.88 2.49
C VAL A 15 16.35 -12.50 1.79
N SER A 16 17.45 -12.73 2.50
CA SER A 16 18.64 -13.39 1.94
C SER A 16 18.32 -14.81 1.41
N LEU A 17 17.48 -15.56 2.12
CA LEU A 17 16.99 -16.86 1.64
C LEU A 17 16.16 -16.73 0.35
N ALA A 18 15.36 -15.67 0.23
CA ALA A 18 14.56 -15.39 -0.95
C ALA A 18 15.41 -15.01 -2.17
N GLU A 19 16.55 -14.33 -1.97
CA GLU A 19 17.51 -14.02 -3.03
C GLU A 19 18.14 -15.30 -3.61
N SER A 20 18.39 -16.29 -2.76
CA SER A 20 19.01 -17.56 -3.16
C SER A 20 18.01 -18.54 -3.81
N LEU A 21 16.80 -18.67 -3.26
CA LEU A 21 15.84 -19.73 -3.65
C LEU A 21 14.64 -19.20 -4.44
N GLY A 22 14.47 -17.89 -4.53
CA GLY A 22 13.25 -17.24 -4.99
C GLY A 22 12.19 -17.15 -3.90
N ALA A 23 11.40 -16.07 -3.93
CA ALA A 23 10.42 -15.72 -2.90
C ALA A 23 9.40 -16.84 -2.61
N ALA A 24 8.91 -17.56 -3.62
CA ALA A 24 7.91 -18.60 -3.42
C ALA A 24 8.45 -19.82 -2.66
N LYS A 25 9.68 -20.27 -2.97
CA LYS A 25 10.32 -21.42 -2.28
C LYS A 25 10.74 -21.04 -0.86
N ALA A 26 11.32 -19.85 -0.70
CA ALA A 26 11.72 -19.33 0.61
C ALA A 26 10.50 -19.16 1.55
N ALA A 27 9.39 -18.59 1.06
CA ALA A 27 8.18 -18.41 1.86
C ALA A 27 7.59 -19.75 2.35
N ARG A 28 7.54 -20.76 1.48
CA ARG A 28 7.11 -22.12 1.88
C ARG A 28 8.01 -22.73 2.94
N LYS A 29 9.34 -22.59 2.79
CA LYS A 29 10.31 -23.12 3.76
C LYS A 29 10.20 -22.43 5.13
N LEU A 30 9.83 -21.15 5.14
CA LEU A 30 9.65 -20.34 6.35
C LEU A 30 8.23 -20.43 6.92
N GLY A 31 7.29 -21.12 6.26
CA GLY A 31 5.90 -21.22 6.71
C GLY A 31 5.11 -19.91 6.67
N ILE A 32 5.52 -18.94 5.83
CA ILE A 32 4.85 -17.64 5.70
C ILE A 32 4.24 -17.46 4.30
N SER A 33 3.33 -16.50 4.17
CA SER A 33 2.77 -16.15 2.86
C SER A 33 3.84 -15.53 1.94
N VAL A 34 3.77 -15.83 0.64
CA VAL A 34 4.65 -15.21 -0.37
C VAL A 34 4.51 -13.68 -0.36
N LYS A 35 3.29 -13.17 -0.12
CA LYS A 35 3.01 -11.74 -0.03
C LYS A 35 3.76 -11.08 1.15
N THR A 36 3.82 -11.75 2.30
CA THR A 36 4.58 -11.28 3.46
C THR A 36 6.05 -11.17 3.13
N LEU A 37 6.63 -12.21 2.54
CA LEU A 37 8.04 -12.22 2.17
C LEU A 37 8.36 -11.18 1.09
N ALA A 38 7.48 -11.02 0.09
CA ALA A 38 7.63 -9.99 -0.94
C ALA A 38 7.61 -8.57 -0.35
N ASN A 39 6.79 -8.32 0.67
CA ASN A 39 6.79 -7.04 1.37
C ASN A 39 8.12 -6.79 2.11
N TRP A 40 8.69 -7.80 2.76
CA TRP A 40 10.00 -7.68 3.41
C TRP A 40 11.13 -7.43 2.41
N ILE A 41 11.13 -8.10 1.26
CA ILE A 41 12.09 -7.85 0.17
C ILE A 41 11.99 -6.39 -0.29
N ARG A 42 10.78 -5.88 -0.50
CA ARG A 42 10.57 -4.48 -0.89
C ARG A 42 11.11 -3.51 0.18
N ILE A 43 10.79 -3.73 1.45
CA ILE A 43 11.29 -2.91 2.57
C ILE A 43 12.82 -2.93 2.64
N SER A 44 13.44 -4.09 2.41
CA SER A 44 14.89 -4.23 2.34
C SER A 44 15.51 -3.40 1.22
N ARG A 45 14.90 -3.42 0.03
CA ARG A 45 15.36 -2.66 -1.15
C ARG A 45 15.19 -1.15 -0.98
N ASP A 46 14.11 -0.74 -0.33
CA ASP A 46 13.82 0.68 -0.05
C ASP A 46 14.74 1.28 1.03
N GLY A 47 15.69 0.49 1.58
CA GLY A 47 16.63 0.94 2.62
C GLY A 47 15.98 1.26 3.97
N ALA A 48 14.70 0.92 4.14
CA ALA A 48 13.88 1.37 5.27
C ALA A 48 14.19 0.61 6.58
N GLY A 49 14.89 -0.52 6.50
CA GLY A 49 15.24 -1.38 7.64
C GLY A 49 14.03 -2.07 8.30
N PHE A 50 14.25 -3.23 8.91
CA PHE A 50 13.17 -4.01 9.54
C PHE A 50 12.78 -3.55 10.95
N ALA A 51 13.49 -2.56 11.51
CA ALA A 51 13.26 -2.06 12.87
C ALA A 51 11.92 -1.33 13.05
N LYS A 52 11.31 -0.85 11.95
CA LYS A 52 10.01 -0.13 11.97
C LYS A 52 8.82 -1.01 11.55
N ASP A 53 9.09 -2.28 11.27
CA ASP A 53 8.17 -3.18 10.57
C ASP A 53 7.15 -3.77 11.56
N GLY A 54 6.21 -2.92 11.95
CA GLY A 54 5.17 -3.12 12.95
C GLY A 54 4.33 -1.85 13.21
N LYS A 55 4.88 -0.67 12.88
CA LYS A 55 4.09 0.56 12.76
C LYS A 55 3.63 0.65 11.30
N ARG A 56 2.31 0.81 11.06
CA ARG A 56 1.81 1.24 9.74
C ARG A 56 2.71 2.37 9.27
N ARG A 57 3.33 2.24 8.08
CA ARG A 57 4.07 3.36 7.49
C ARG A 57 3.13 4.55 7.55
N PRO A 58 3.54 5.71 8.12
CA PRO A 58 2.74 6.91 8.03
C PRO A 58 2.36 7.07 6.56
N VAL A 59 1.07 7.29 6.30
CA VAL A 59 0.61 7.64 4.95
C VAL A 59 1.53 8.76 4.49
N SER A 60 2.26 8.55 3.39
CA SER A 60 3.15 9.59 2.90
C SER A 60 2.31 10.82 2.57
N ASP A 61 2.87 12.02 2.73
CA ASP A 61 2.14 13.26 2.43
C ASP A 61 1.54 13.23 1.01
N VAL A 62 2.23 12.57 0.07
CA VAL A 62 1.76 12.32 -1.30
C VAL A 62 0.53 11.42 -1.35
N GLU A 63 0.49 10.32 -0.59
CA GLU A 63 -0.67 9.42 -0.55
C GLU A 63 -1.88 10.09 0.14
N ALA A 64 -1.64 10.89 1.18
CA ALA A 64 -2.68 11.64 1.87
C ALA A 64 -3.29 12.70 0.94
N GLU A 65 -2.44 13.44 0.25
CA GLU A 65 -2.87 14.44 -0.72
C GLU A 65 -3.58 13.79 -1.91
N ASN A 66 -3.12 12.63 -2.39
CA ASN A 66 -3.82 11.90 -3.46
C ASN A 66 -5.23 11.48 -3.03
N ALA A 67 -5.38 11.00 -1.80
CA ALA A 67 -6.69 10.63 -1.26
C ALA A 67 -7.62 11.86 -1.14
N ARG A 68 -7.10 12.99 -0.65
CA ARG A 68 -7.83 14.26 -0.58
C ARG A 68 -8.31 14.72 -1.96
N LEU A 69 -7.40 14.78 -2.94
CA LEU A 69 -7.71 15.20 -4.30
C LEU A 69 -8.70 14.27 -5.01
N ARG A 70 -8.66 12.96 -4.72
CA ARG A 70 -9.66 12.01 -5.26
C ARG A 70 -11.05 12.25 -4.68
N ALA A 71 -11.14 12.54 -3.39
CA ALA A 71 -12.42 12.86 -2.75
C ALA A 71 -13.00 14.17 -3.31
N GLU A 72 -12.18 15.21 -3.43
CA GLU A 72 -12.58 16.51 -4.00
C GLU A 72 -13.04 16.37 -5.46
N ASN A 73 -12.29 15.63 -6.28
CA ASN A 73 -12.70 15.34 -7.67
C ASN A 73 -14.02 14.58 -7.76
N ALA A 74 -14.27 13.62 -6.86
CA ALA A 74 -15.52 12.89 -6.85
C ALA A 74 -16.71 13.81 -6.55
N GLN A 75 -16.56 14.69 -5.55
CA GLN A 75 -17.57 15.69 -5.20
C GLN A 75 -17.85 16.65 -6.37
N LEU A 76 -16.80 17.24 -6.95
CA LEU A 76 -16.94 18.18 -8.08
C LEU A 76 -17.64 17.53 -9.28
N ARG A 77 -17.37 16.26 -9.56
CA ARG A 77 -18.06 15.53 -10.64
C ARG A 77 -19.55 15.34 -10.34
N MET A 78 -19.90 15.03 -9.08
CA MET A 78 -21.30 14.91 -8.67
C MET A 78 -22.05 16.24 -8.80
N GLU A 79 -21.47 17.34 -8.31
CA GLU A 79 -22.06 18.68 -8.41
C GLU A 79 -22.28 19.11 -9.87
N ARG A 80 -21.25 18.93 -10.71
CA ARG A 80 -21.35 19.20 -12.15
C ARG A 80 -22.47 18.39 -12.80
N ASP A 81 -22.58 17.11 -12.48
CA ASP A 81 -23.59 16.23 -13.09
C ASP A 81 -25.00 16.56 -12.61
N PHE A 82 -25.15 16.99 -11.35
CA PHE A 82 -26.41 17.49 -10.83
C PHE A 82 -26.85 18.76 -11.56
N ILE A 83 -25.96 19.75 -11.72
CA ILE A 83 -26.27 21.01 -12.43
C ILE A 83 -26.66 20.73 -13.89
N LYS A 84 -25.94 19.83 -14.57
CA LYS A 84 -26.28 19.44 -15.94
C LYS A 84 -27.67 18.82 -16.05
N LYS A 85 -28.03 17.94 -15.11
CA LYS A 85 -29.38 17.34 -15.06
C LYS A 85 -30.45 18.39 -14.78
N ALA A 86 -30.19 19.31 -13.86
CA ALA A 86 -31.12 20.41 -13.56
C ALA A 86 -31.34 21.31 -14.80
N ALA A 87 -30.26 21.73 -15.47
CA ALA A 87 -30.34 22.52 -16.70
C ALA A 87 -31.13 21.81 -17.80
N ALA A 88 -30.90 20.50 -17.99
CA ALA A 88 -31.66 19.70 -18.96
C ALA A 88 -33.15 19.59 -18.61
N TYR A 89 -33.49 19.47 -17.32
CA TYR A 89 -34.87 19.46 -16.85
C TYR A 89 -35.57 20.79 -17.16
N PHE A 90 -34.98 21.92 -16.78
CA PHE A 90 -35.57 23.24 -17.03
C PHE A 90 -35.70 23.60 -18.51
N ALA A 91 -34.75 23.17 -19.34
CA ALA A 91 -34.84 23.36 -20.79
C ALA A 91 -36.00 22.57 -21.42
N LYS A 92 -36.39 21.43 -20.84
CA LYS A 92 -37.52 20.63 -21.30
C LYS A 92 -38.88 21.23 -20.92
N GLU A 93 -39.00 21.78 -19.71
CA GLU A 93 -40.26 22.39 -19.21
C GLU A 93 -40.57 23.77 -19.84
N SER A 94 -39.58 24.42 -20.45
CA SER A 94 -39.75 25.74 -21.11
C SER A 94 -40.27 25.64 -22.56
N LYS A 95 -40.78 24.49 -22.98
CA LYS A 95 -41.20 24.18 -24.35
C LYS A 95 -42.65 23.71 -24.38
#